data_AF-A0A7S2Q8V9-F1
#
_entry.id   AF-A0A7S2Q8V9-F1
#
_cell.length_a   1.000
_cell.length_b   1.000
_cell.length_c   1.000
_cell.angle_alpha   90.00
_cell.angle_beta   90.00
_cell.angle_gamma   90.00
#
_symmetry.space_group_name_H-M   'P 1'
#
loop_
_entity.id
_entity.type
_entity.pdbx_description
1 polymer ?
#
loop_
_entity_poly.entity_id
_entity_poly.type
_entity_poly.pdbx_seq_one_letter_code
_entity_poly.pdbx_strand_id
1 'polypeptide(L)'
;LMDSAFEYAQDTAVCTEESYPYTAKDGACHATGCAAGIPRGGVVGYTDVTVDDEEALMEAVAQQPVSVAIQAGQIQFYTGGVMDGRCGTQLDHGVLAVGYGVQKGKKYWLVRNSWGASWGEGGYIKLARGVKSKHGQCGIQMMASYPVVRGAAPPSPPRADIHV
;
A
#
# COMPACT_ATOMS: atom_id res chain seq x y z
N LEU A 1 3.02 11.07 -4.03
CA LEU A 1 2.91 10.83 -2.56
C LEU A 1 3.58 9.48 -2.35
N MET A 2 4.30 9.24 -1.25
CA MET A 2 5.19 8.08 -1.03
C MET A 2 6.53 8.11 -1.81
N ASP A 3 6.60 8.78 -2.96
CA ASP A 3 7.79 8.82 -3.83
C ASP A 3 9.04 9.36 -3.13
N SER A 4 8.92 10.43 -2.34
CA SER A 4 10.03 11.00 -1.56
C SER A 4 10.61 10.00 -0.55
N ALA A 5 9.83 9.05 -0.05
CA ALA A 5 10.33 8.00 0.83
C ALA A 5 11.15 6.96 0.05
N PHE A 6 10.75 6.63 -1.19
CA PHE A 6 11.54 5.79 -2.08
C PHE A 6 12.83 6.49 -2.50
N GLU A 7 12.79 7.78 -2.83
CA GLU A 7 13.97 8.60 -3.14
C GLU A 7 14.95 8.62 -1.96
N TYR A 8 14.47 8.86 -0.75
CA TYR A 8 15.30 8.78 0.47
C TYR A 8 15.96 7.40 0.64
N ALA A 9 15.22 6.32 0.37
CA ALA A 9 15.70 4.94 0.50
C ALA A 9 16.71 4.53 -0.58
N GLN A 10 16.89 5.31 -1.65
CA GLN A 10 17.96 5.07 -2.63
C GLN A 10 19.34 5.33 -2.02
N ASP A 11 19.47 6.42 -1.27
CA ASP A 11 20.74 6.88 -0.69
C ASP A 11 20.90 6.57 0.79
N THR A 12 19.85 6.06 1.44
CA THR A 12 19.86 5.77 2.88
C THR A 12 19.44 4.33 3.14
N ALA A 13 20.14 3.66 4.07
CA ALA A 13 19.70 2.36 4.54
C ALA A 13 18.38 2.51 5.32
N VAL A 14 17.43 1.60 5.06
CA VAL A 14 16.18 1.52 5.81
C VAL A 14 16.37 0.54 6.96
N CYS A 15 16.23 1.01 8.19
CA CYS A 15 16.37 0.20 9.39
C CYS A 15 15.27 -0.86 9.49
N THR A 16 15.54 -1.98 10.17
CA THR A 16 14.51 -2.91 10.62
C THR A 16 13.67 -2.27 11.73
N GLU A 17 12.39 -2.62 11.81
CA GLU A 17 11.50 -2.16 12.89
C GLU A 17 12.05 -2.53 14.29
N GLU A 18 12.66 -3.70 14.44
CA GLU A 18 13.26 -4.14 15.71
C GLU A 18 14.39 -3.22 16.18
N SER A 19 15.19 -2.69 15.25
CA SER A 19 16.32 -1.80 15.58
C SER A 19 15.96 -0.31 15.57
N TYR A 20 14.82 0.04 14.98
CA TYR A 20 14.30 1.42 14.94
C TYR A 20 12.77 1.43 15.14
N PRO A 21 12.28 1.22 16.38
CA PRO A 21 10.85 1.05 16.62
C PRO A 21 10.03 2.31 16.38
N TYR A 22 8.81 2.13 15.89
CA TYR A 22 7.84 3.20 15.76
C TYR A 22 7.42 3.79 17.12
N THR A 23 7.44 5.13 17.24
CA THR A 23 7.13 5.84 18.50
C THR A 23 5.91 6.75 18.43
N ALA A 24 5.18 6.74 17.31
CA ALA A 24 3.98 7.55 17.06
C ALA A 24 4.18 9.08 17.16
N LYS A 25 5.42 9.55 17.06
CA LYS A 25 5.78 10.97 16.99
C LYS A 25 7.13 11.14 16.30
N ASP A 26 7.34 12.32 15.72
CA ASP A 26 8.66 12.68 15.20
C ASP A 26 9.66 12.84 16.35
N GLY A 27 10.92 12.52 16.05
CA GLY A 27 12.03 12.59 16.99
C GLY A 27 13.35 12.85 16.27
N ALA A 28 14.45 12.82 17.02
CA ALA A 28 15.76 12.92 16.42
C ALA A 28 16.06 11.68 15.55
N CYS A 29 16.77 11.88 14.44
CA CYS A 29 17.18 10.78 13.58
C CYS A 29 18.33 9.98 14.25
N HIS A 30 18.09 8.70 14.50
CA HIS A 30 19.07 7.76 15.08
C HIS A 30 19.47 6.66 14.08
N ALA A 31 19.38 6.93 12.77
CA ALA A 31 19.60 5.92 11.73
C ALA A 31 21.04 5.37 11.73
N THR A 32 21.98 6.10 12.32
CA THR A 32 23.37 5.65 12.50
C THR A 32 23.43 4.53 13.53
N GLY A 33 23.76 3.31 13.08
CA GLY A 33 23.95 2.15 13.96
C GLY A 33 22.73 1.24 14.12
N CYS A 34 21.63 1.52 13.42
CA CYS A 34 20.52 0.57 13.32
C CYS A 34 20.88 -0.65 12.46
N ALA A 35 20.14 -1.74 12.61
CA ALA A 35 20.26 -2.88 11.72
C ALA A 35 19.55 -2.57 10.39
N ALA A 36 20.27 -2.61 9.28
CA ALA A 36 19.69 -2.34 7.96
C ALA A 36 18.82 -3.51 7.51
N GLY A 37 17.52 -3.25 7.28
CA GLY A 37 16.61 -4.18 6.61
C GLY A 37 16.71 -4.06 5.09
N ILE A 38 16.82 -2.83 4.58
CA ILE A 38 17.20 -2.54 3.19
C ILE A 38 18.51 -1.77 3.23
N PRO A 39 19.61 -2.32 2.70
CA PRO A 39 20.89 -1.61 2.69
C PRO A 39 20.82 -0.37 1.80
N ARG A 40 21.71 0.59 2.02
CA ARG A 40 21.91 1.73 1.11
C ARG A 40 22.14 1.22 -0.32
N GLY A 41 21.46 1.82 -1.30
CA GLY A 41 21.47 1.35 -2.70
C GLY A 41 20.66 0.08 -2.94
N GLY A 42 19.91 -0.41 -1.95
CA GLY A 42 18.97 -1.52 -2.08
C GLY A 42 17.70 -1.12 -2.83
N VAL A 43 17.22 0.10 -2.65
CA VAL A 43 16.28 0.76 -3.57
C VAL A 43 17.11 1.47 -4.65
N VAL A 44 16.76 1.28 -5.91
CA VAL A 44 17.47 1.87 -7.06
C VAL A 44 16.61 2.82 -7.88
N GLY A 45 15.37 3.01 -7.46
CA GLY A 45 14.40 3.87 -8.12
C GLY A 45 13.00 3.58 -7.62
N TYR A 46 12.04 4.21 -8.25
CA TYR A 46 10.62 3.91 -8.11
C TYR A 46 9.95 4.12 -9.46
N THR A 47 8.76 3.55 -9.61
CA THR A 47 7.93 3.73 -10.79
C THR A 47 6.56 4.20 -10.35
N ASP A 48 6.08 5.25 -11.00
CA ASP A 48 4.69 5.68 -10.92
C ASP A 48 3.85 4.81 -11.86
N VAL A 49 2.74 4.29 -11.34
CA VAL A 49 1.72 3.62 -12.15
C VAL A 49 0.98 4.69 -12.95
N THR A 50 0.61 4.36 -14.18
CA THR A 50 -0.19 5.25 -15.04
C THR A 50 -1.47 5.69 -14.31
N VAL A 51 -1.64 7.00 -14.20
CA VAL A 51 -2.76 7.62 -13.48
C VAL A 51 -4.08 7.28 -14.17
N ASP A 52 -5.11 7.00 -13.37
CA ASP A 52 -6.47 6.67 -13.80
C ASP A 52 -6.56 5.41 -14.69
N ASP A 53 -5.58 4.50 -14.56
CA ASP A 53 -5.51 3.25 -15.32
C ASP A 53 -5.62 2.03 -14.40
N GLU A 54 -6.81 1.42 -14.37
CA GLU A 54 -7.06 0.22 -13.59
C GLU A 54 -6.18 -0.97 -14.03
N GLU A 55 -5.92 -1.11 -15.33
CA GLU A 55 -5.16 -2.23 -15.87
C GLU A 55 -3.68 -2.10 -15.50
N ALA A 56 -3.11 -0.90 -15.65
CA ALA A 56 -1.73 -0.62 -15.21
C ALA A 56 -1.55 -0.88 -13.70
N LEU A 57 -2.53 -0.49 -12.88
CA LEU A 57 -2.48 -0.78 -11.44
C LEU A 57 -2.60 -2.29 -11.16
N MET A 58 -3.41 -3.02 -11.93
CA MET A 58 -3.51 -4.47 -11.79
C MET A 58 -2.19 -5.15 -12.13
N GLU A 59 -1.55 -4.76 -13.23
CA GLU A 59 -0.24 -5.30 -13.65
C GLU A 59 0.85 -5.04 -12.61
N ALA A 60 0.88 -3.86 -12.02
CA ALA A 60 1.82 -3.53 -10.95
C ALA A 60 1.58 -4.36 -9.68
N VAL A 61 0.32 -4.43 -9.22
CA VAL A 61 -0.07 -5.20 -8.02
C VAL A 61 0.14 -6.71 -8.19
N ALA A 62 0.06 -7.22 -9.42
CA ALA A 62 0.35 -8.63 -9.73
C ALA A 62 1.83 -8.99 -9.53
N GLN A 63 2.73 -8.02 -9.69
CA GLN A 63 4.17 -8.21 -9.57
C GLN A 63 4.66 -8.01 -8.14
N GLN A 64 4.13 -7.01 -7.43
CA GLN A 64 4.51 -6.69 -6.06
C GLN A 64 3.48 -5.77 -5.38
N PRO A 65 3.54 -5.58 -4.04
CA PRO A 65 2.73 -4.58 -3.37
C PRO A 65 2.99 -3.16 -3.90
N VAL A 66 1.94 -2.36 -4.03
CA VAL A 66 1.98 -0.99 -4.58
C VAL A 66 1.47 -0.01 -3.53
N SER A 67 2.23 1.05 -3.26
CA SER A 67 1.78 2.15 -2.42
C SER A 67 0.73 2.95 -3.19
N VAL A 68 -0.44 3.18 -2.59
CA VAL A 68 -1.54 3.94 -3.21
C VAL A 68 -2.08 4.98 -2.24
N ALA A 69 -2.54 6.12 -2.76
CA ALA A 69 -3.28 7.08 -1.96
C ALA A 69 -4.80 6.91 -2.16
N ILE A 70 -5.57 7.11 -1.09
CA ILE A 70 -7.03 7.07 -1.10
C ILE A 70 -7.61 8.23 -0.29
N GLN A 71 -8.91 8.50 -0.45
CA GLN A 71 -9.68 9.28 0.50
C GLN A 71 -10.26 8.37 1.60
N ALA A 72 -9.79 8.51 2.83
CA ALA A 72 -10.08 7.59 3.94
C ALA A 72 -11.28 7.99 4.82
N GLY A 73 -11.80 9.22 4.72
CA GLY A 73 -12.88 9.68 5.60
C GLY A 73 -14.14 8.79 5.62
N GLN A 74 -14.42 8.06 4.52
CA GLN A 74 -15.61 7.21 4.40
C GLN A 74 -15.35 5.73 4.73
N ILE A 75 -14.09 5.33 4.97
CA ILE A 75 -13.73 3.94 5.31
C ILE A 75 -13.62 3.72 6.83
N GLN A 76 -13.78 4.76 7.65
CA GLN A 76 -13.60 4.69 9.11
C GLN A 76 -14.37 3.55 9.77
N PHE A 77 -15.62 3.31 9.36
CA PHE A 77 -16.52 2.31 9.93
C PHE A 77 -16.55 0.98 9.16
N TYR A 78 -15.61 0.77 8.23
CA TYR A 78 -15.53 -0.49 7.48
C TYR A 78 -15.23 -1.66 8.43
N THR A 79 -16.03 -2.73 8.33
CA THR A 79 -15.86 -3.96 9.10
C THR A 79 -15.73 -5.22 8.24
N GLY A 80 -16.14 -5.18 6.96
CA GLY A 80 -15.99 -6.31 6.05
C GLY A 80 -16.77 -6.23 4.75
N GLY A 81 -16.46 -7.15 3.83
CA GLY A 81 -17.06 -7.29 2.51
C GLY A 81 -16.42 -6.38 1.46
N VAL A 82 -16.84 -6.51 0.20
CA VAL A 82 -16.38 -5.58 -0.85
C VAL A 82 -17.07 -4.23 -0.66
N MET A 83 -16.31 -3.23 -0.22
CA MET A 83 -16.77 -1.87 -0.06
C MET A 83 -16.98 -1.21 -1.42
N ASP A 84 -18.25 -0.97 -1.72
CA ASP A 84 -18.75 -0.33 -2.93
C ASP A 84 -19.69 0.80 -2.50
N GLY A 85 -19.10 1.81 -1.86
CA GLY A 85 -19.80 2.89 -1.16
C GLY A 85 -19.34 4.27 -1.62
N ARG A 86 -19.95 5.34 -1.09
CA ARG A 86 -19.53 6.70 -1.44
C ARG A 86 -18.20 7.04 -0.78
N CYS A 87 -17.19 7.30 -1.59
CA CYS A 87 -15.99 8.04 -1.23
C CYS A 87 -15.67 9.00 -2.36
N GLY A 88 -15.03 10.12 -2.04
CA GLY A 88 -14.55 11.07 -3.04
C GLY A 88 -13.14 10.71 -3.53
N THR A 89 -12.48 11.72 -4.08
CA THR A 89 -11.13 11.66 -4.64
C THR A 89 -10.19 12.70 -4.02
N GLN A 90 -10.56 13.27 -2.87
CA GLN A 90 -9.68 14.15 -2.08
C GLN A 90 -8.73 13.26 -1.27
N LEU A 91 -7.62 12.88 -1.90
CA LEU A 91 -6.64 11.95 -1.34
C LEU A 91 -6.05 12.51 -0.05
N ASP A 92 -6.13 11.75 1.04
CA ASP A 92 -5.69 12.16 2.37
C ASP A 92 -4.93 11.05 3.14
N HIS A 93 -4.86 9.84 2.58
CA HIS A 93 -4.32 8.67 3.29
C HIS A 93 -3.53 7.74 2.38
N GLY A 94 -2.33 7.37 2.81
CA GLY A 94 -1.46 6.40 2.12
C GLY A 94 -1.67 4.98 2.64
N VAL A 95 -1.86 4.03 1.74
CA VAL A 95 -2.12 2.61 2.03
C VAL A 95 -1.36 1.72 1.04
N LEU A 96 -1.40 0.39 1.26
CA LEU A 96 -0.68 -0.57 0.42
C LEU A 96 -1.65 -1.52 -0.27
N ALA A 97 -1.73 -1.46 -1.60
CA ALA A 97 -2.43 -2.47 -2.40
C ALA A 97 -1.55 -3.74 -2.48
N VAL A 98 -2.06 -4.86 -1.97
CA VAL A 98 -1.31 -6.13 -1.87
C VAL A 98 -1.90 -7.25 -2.72
N GLY A 99 -2.98 -6.98 -3.44
CA GLY A 99 -3.63 -7.95 -4.32
C GLY A 99 -4.96 -7.45 -4.85
N TYR A 100 -5.62 -8.29 -5.62
CA TYR A 100 -6.98 -8.09 -6.10
C TYR A 100 -7.68 -9.43 -6.31
N GLY A 101 -9.01 -9.43 -6.38
CA GLY A 101 -9.76 -10.67 -6.53
C GLY A 101 -11.22 -10.45 -6.87
N VAL A 102 -12.02 -11.51 -6.69
CA VAL A 102 -13.46 -11.50 -6.86
C VAL A 102 -14.10 -12.20 -5.66
N GLN A 103 -15.06 -11.54 -4.99
CA GLN A 103 -15.84 -12.12 -3.90
C GLN A 103 -17.32 -12.00 -4.25
N LYS A 104 -18.04 -13.13 -4.33
CA LYS A 104 -19.48 -13.17 -4.63
C LYS A 104 -19.86 -12.33 -5.88
N GLY A 105 -19.05 -12.45 -6.94
CA GLY A 105 -19.24 -11.70 -8.19
C GLY A 105 -18.76 -10.25 -8.19
N LYS A 106 -18.30 -9.70 -7.05
CA LYS A 106 -17.75 -8.34 -6.96
C LYS A 106 -16.23 -8.35 -7.03
N LYS A 107 -15.67 -7.61 -7.98
CA LYS A 107 -14.21 -7.40 -8.11
C LYS A 107 -13.73 -6.46 -7.00
N TYR A 108 -12.54 -6.72 -6.44
CA TYR A 108 -11.97 -5.87 -5.40
C TYR A 108 -10.45 -5.74 -5.49
N TRP A 109 -9.94 -4.66 -4.91
CA TRP A 109 -8.55 -4.48 -4.46
C TRP A 109 -8.41 -4.91 -3.01
N LEU A 110 -7.40 -5.72 -2.68
CA LEU A 110 -7.03 -6.02 -1.30
C LEU A 110 -6.01 -5.00 -0.83
N VAL A 111 -6.40 -4.18 0.14
CA VAL A 111 -5.59 -3.06 0.61
C VAL A 111 -5.29 -3.24 2.10
N ARG A 112 -4.00 -3.20 2.45
CA ARG A 112 -3.52 -3.17 3.83
C ARG A 112 -3.56 -1.75 4.35
N ASN A 113 -4.21 -1.56 5.50
CA ASN A 113 -4.27 -0.28 6.20
C ASN A 113 -3.29 -0.25 7.40
N SER A 114 -3.13 0.92 8.01
CA SER A 114 -2.23 1.18 9.15
C SER A 114 -2.97 1.47 10.46
N TRP A 115 -4.26 1.15 10.55
CA TRP A 115 -5.12 1.40 11.73
C TRP A 115 -5.25 0.21 12.69
N GLY A 116 -4.32 -0.74 12.61
CA GLY A 116 -4.30 -1.94 13.45
C GLY A 116 -5.21 -3.06 12.96
N ALA A 117 -5.00 -4.25 13.52
CA ALA A 117 -5.69 -5.48 13.07
C ALA A 117 -7.17 -5.56 13.48
N SER A 118 -7.59 -4.76 14.47
CA SER A 118 -8.99 -4.71 14.91
C SER A 118 -9.92 -3.94 13.95
N TRP A 119 -9.35 -3.17 13.02
CA TRP A 119 -10.10 -2.45 12.01
C TRP A 119 -10.27 -3.31 10.75
N GLY A 120 -11.47 -3.26 10.14
CA GLY A 120 -11.77 -3.99 8.91
C GLY A 120 -11.58 -5.50 9.03
N GLU A 121 -11.11 -6.12 7.95
CA GLU A 121 -10.83 -7.55 7.89
C GLU A 121 -9.37 -7.81 8.31
N GLY A 122 -9.09 -7.82 9.61
CA GLY A 122 -7.74 -8.06 10.12
C GLY A 122 -6.73 -6.96 9.77
N GLY A 123 -7.19 -5.70 9.67
CA GLY A 123 -6.39 -4.56 9.21
C GLY A 123 -6.44 -4.31 7.70
N TYR A 124 -7.24 -5.07 6.96
CA TYR A 124 -7.40 -4.94 5.51
C TYR A 124 -8.79 -4.44 5.13
N ILE A 125 -8.88 -3.88 3.93
CA ILE A 125 -10.14 -3.50 3.26
C ILE A 125 -10.17 -4.04 1.84
N LYS A 126 -11.36 -4.46 1.41
CA LYS A 126 -11.64 -4.82 0.02
C LYS A 126 -12.34 -3.65 -0.66
N LEU A 127 -11.62 -2.82 -1.40
CA LEU A 127 -12.20 -1.71 -2.15
C LEU A 127 -12.73 -2.21 -3.50
N ALA A 128 -13.93 -1.78 -3.90
CA ALA A 128 -14.50 -2.16 -5.19
C ALA A 128 -13.56 -1.83 -6.36
N ARG A 129 -13.46 -2.77 -7.30
CA ARG A 129 -12.69 -2.65 -8.54
C ARG A 129 -13.63 -2.73 -9.74
N GLY A 130 -13.27 -2.12 -10.86
CA GLY A 130 -14.11 -2.03 -12.06
C GLY A 130 -15.28 -1.07 -11.86
N VAL A 131 -15.09 -0.03 -11.04
CA VAL A 131 -16.11 1.01 -10.82
C VAL A 131 -16.15 1.97 -12.02
N LYS A 132 -17.24 2.73 -12.16
CA LYS A 132 -17.40 3.68 -13.28
C LYS A 132 -16.42 4.86 -13.24
N SER A 133 -15.92 5.20 -12.06
CA SER A 133 -14.95 6.29 -11.89
C SER A 133 -13.59 5.85 -12.41
N LYS A 134 -13.00 6.62 -13.32
CA LYS A 134 -11.62 6.44 -13.78
C LYS A 134 -10.58 6.59 -12.67
N HIS A 135 -10.93 7.27 -11.58
CA HIS A 135 -10.07 7.43 -10.40
C HIS A 135 -10.07 6.17 -9.52
N GLY A 136 -10.87 5.16 -9.87
CA GLY A 136 -11.15 4.01 -9.02
C GLY A 136 -11.98 4.37 -7.78
N GLN A 137 -12.25 3.35 -6.97
CA GLN A 137 -12.92 3.52 -5.69
C GLN A 137 -12.02 4.31 -4.73
N CYS A 138 -12.53 5.42 -4.21
CA CYS A 138 -11.84 6.31 -3.27
C CYS A 138 -10.55 6.95 -3.79
N GLY A 139 -10.38 7.04 -5.12
CA GLY A 139 -9.21 7.64 -5.75
C GLY A 139 -7.98 6.71 -5.84
N ILE A 140 -8.14 5.41 -5.58
CA ILE A 140 -7.02 4.44 -5.54
C ILE A 140 -6.16 4.40 -6.83
N GLN A 141 -6.69 4.82 -7.98
CA GLN A 141 -5.97 4.83 -9.26
C GLN A 141 -5.28 6.18 -9.56
N MET A 142 -5.38 7.17 -8.67
CA MET A 142 -4.89 8.53 -8.93
C MET A 142 -3.41 8.72 -8.60
N MET A 143 -2.92 8.07 -7.55
CA MET A 143 -1.53 8.17 -7.10
C MET A 143 -1.07 6.82 -6.58
N ALA A 144 -0.38 6.08 -7.43
CA ALA A 144 0.15 4.77 -7.13
C ALA A 144 1.60 4.67 -7.58
N SER A 145 2.48 4.20 -6.70
CA SER A 145 3.90 4.05 -7.00
C SER A 145 4.50 2.87 -6.23
N TYR A 146 5.59 2.33 -6.76
CA TYR A 146 6.28 1.19 -6.15
C TYR A 146 7.80 1.33 -6.27
N PRO A 147 8.58 0.82 -5.30
CA PRO A 147 10.02 0.87 -5.36
C PRO A 147 10.56 -0.16 -6.37
N VAL A 148 11.70 0.17 -6.98
CA VAL A 148 12.53 -0.77 -7.72
C VAL A 148 13.69 -1.15 -6.81
N VAL A 149 13.85 -2.45 -6.53
CA VAL A 149 14.88 -2.96 -5.60
C VAL A 149 15.93 -3.81 -6.32
N ARG A 150 17.16 -3.83 -5.79
CA ARG A 150 18.21 -4.74 -6.25
C ARG A 150 17.99 -6.14 -5.69
N GLY A 151 17.84 -7.12 -6.58
CA GLY A 151 17.65 -8.53 -6.25
C GLY A 151 16.19 -8.97 -6.34
N ALA A 152 15.97 -10.29 -6.46
CA ALA A 152 14.62 -10.83 -6.39
C ALA A 152 14.03 -10.54 -5.01
N ALA A 153 12.78 -10.07 -4.96
CA ALA A 153 12.05 -9.98 -3.70
C ALA A 153 12.12 -11.33 -2.98
N PRO A 154 12.37 -11.37 -1.66
CA PRO A 154 12.19 -12.61 -0.91
C PRO A 154 10.77 -13.14 -1.19
N PRO A 155 10.58 -14.47 -1.23
CA PRO A 155 9.28 -15.05 -1.53
C PRO A 155 8.22 -14.39 -0.66
N SER A 156 7.10 -14.00 -1.29
CA SER A 156 5.99 -13.38 -0.60
C SER A 156 5.70 -14.15 0.68
N PRO A 157 5.52 -13.49 1.83
CA PRO A 157 5.07 -14.18 3.03
C PRO A 157 3.84 -15.02 2.63
N PRO A 158 3.71 -16.26 3.16
CA PRO A 158 2.56 -17.09 2.84
C PRO A 158 1.32 -16.23 3.00
N ARG A 159 0.38 -16.31 2.02
CA ARG A 159 -0.92 -15.66 2.16
C ARG A 159 -1.34 -15.91 3.59
N ALA A 160 -1.54 -14.84 4.36
CA ALA A 160 -2.34 -14.99 5.55
C ALA A 160 -3.61 -15.63 5.03
N ASP A 161 -3.86 -16.88 5.41
CA ASP A 161 -5.15 -17.52 5.24
C ASP A 161 -6.10 -16.66 6.06
N ILE A 162 -6.54 -15.56 5.46
CA ILE A 162 -7.79 -14.91 5.80
C ILE A 162 -8.79 -15.96 5.37
N HIS A 163 -9.02 -16.91 6.28
CA HIS A 163 -10.12 -17.85 6.18
C HIS A 163 -11.37 -17.00 6.00
N VAL A 164 -11.87 -17.07 4.77
CA VAL A 164 -13.10 -16.45 4.27
C VAL A 164 -14.29 -16.97 5.04
#